data_AF-A0A2P7TUN2-F1
#
_entry.id   AF-A0A2P7TUN2-F1
#
_cell.length_a   1.000
_cell.length_b   1.000
_cell.length_c   1.000
_cell.angle_alpha   90.00
_cell.angle_beta   90.00
_cell.angle_gamma   90.00
#
_symmetry.space_group_name_H-M   'P 1'
#
loop_
_entity.id
_entity.type
_entity.pdbx_description
1 polymer ?
#
loop_
_entity_poly.entity_id
_entity_poly.type
_entity_poly.pdbx_seq_one_letter_code
_entity_poly.pdbx_strand_id
1 'polypeptide(L)'
;MITPKSLTGYLLLLLFIFAACGNGKSNSGTTTSPPAVTGNKTVTENGEAYIITKSGKKIPKAEKGITIVSEEGWTAKDMEFHLQYCQEMLQGNNDVDALAFCKCFLDKIQYYYQPIYLREAYDDQIKWNAACIEAAQK
;
A
#
# COMPACT_ATOMS: atom_id res chain seq x y z
N MET A 1 43.55 8.41 45.30
CA MET A 1 42.32 7.68 44.94
C MET A 1 42.74 6.42 44.21
N ILE A 2 42.50 5.27 44.82
CA ILE A 2 42.90 3.94 44.33
C ILE A 2 41.60 3.18 44.07
N THR A 3 41.32 2.85 42.82
CA THR A 3 40.25 1.93 42.43
C THR A 3 40.85 0.67 41.81
N PRO A 4 40.39 -0.53 42.21
CA PRO A 4 41.03 -1.79 41.86
C PRO A 4 40.38 -2.52 40.66
N LYS A 5 41.27 -3.20 39.91
CA LYS A 5 41.19 -4.57 39.39
C LYS A 5 39.92 -5.03 38.65
N SER A 6 40.07 -5.06 37.33
CA SER A 6 39.55 -6.10 36.43
C SER A 6 40.04 -7.49 36.86
N LEU A 7 39.14 -8.45 37.11
CA LEU A 7 39.19 -9.84 36.62
C LEU A 7 37.98 -10.63 37.18
N THR A 8 37.00 -10.93 36.34
CA THR A 8 35.96 -11.95 36.60
C THR A 8 35.43 -12.29 35.21
N GLY A 9 35.71 -13.45 34.61
CA GLY A 9 35.74 -14.79 35.18
C GLY A 9 34.34 -15.39 35.05
N TYR A 10 34.24 -16.54 34.37
CA TYR A 10 33.05 -17.35 34.09
C TYR A 10 32.17 -16.97 32.88
N LEU A 11 32.60 -17.44 31.71
CA LEU A 11 31.71 -17.86 30.63
C LEU A 11 31.16 -19.26 31.00
N LEU A 12 29.96 -19.30 31.57
CA LEU A 12 29.25 -20.55 31.90
C LEU A 12 28.08 -20.74 30.93
N LEU A 13 28.28 -21.75 30.10
CA LEU A 13 27.36 -22.42 29.20
C LEU A 13 26.03 -22.78 29.90
N LEU A 14 24.88 -22.39 29.36
CA LEU A 14 23.61 -23.05 29.67
C LEU A 14 22.73 -23.20 28.42
N LEU A 15 22.64 -24.46 28.02
CA LEU A 15 21.76 -25.08 27.05
C LEU A 15 20.28 -24.77 27.33
N PHE A 16 19.56 -24.30 26.31
CA PHE A 16 18.14 -24.60 26.17
C PHE A 16 17.92 -25.32 24.84
N ILE A 17 17.87 -26.64 24.95
CA ILE A 17 17.40 -27.55 23.90
C ILE A 17 15.88 -27.52 23.97
N PHE A 18 15.22 -26.82 23.03
CA PHE A 18 13.81 -27.10 22.73
C PHE A 18 13.77 -28.07 21.56
N ALA A 19 13.66 -29.35 21.90
CA ALA A 19 13.18 -30.38 20.99
C ALA A 19 11.69 -30.62 21.32
N ALA A 20 10.80 -30.34 20.37
CA ALA A 20 9.52 -30.99 20.28
C ALA A 20 9.01 -30.99 18.82
N CYS A 21 8.66 -32.18 18.37
CA CYS A 21 8.31 -32.59 17.02
C CYS A 21 6.97 -32.04 16.52
N GLY A 22 6.83 -32.02 15.19
CA GLY A 22 5.55 -31.86 14.52
C GLY A 22 5.65 -32.16 13.02
N ASN A 23 6.06 -33.40 12.67
CA ASN A 23 6.02 -33.87 11.28
C ASN A 23 4.59 -34.36 11.00
N GLY A 24 3.86 -33.64 10.14
CA GLY A 24 2.52 -34.01 9.70
C GLY A 24 2.33 -33.58 8.25
N LYS A 25 2.62 -34.48 7.31
CA LYS A 25 2.27 -34.31 5.90
C LYS A 25 0.81 -34.75 5.72
N SER A 26 -0.09 -33.79 5.45
CA SER A 26 -1.43 -34.03 4.89
C SER A 26 -1.85 -32.86 4.01
N ASN A 27 -2.36 -33.20 2.83
CA ASN A 27 -2.98 -32.32 1.84
C ASN A 27 -4.29 -31.70 2.36
N SER A 28 -4.64 -30.55 1.77
CA SER A 28 -6.00 -30.01 1.60
C SER A 28 -6.66 -29.33 2.82
N GLY A 29 -7.14 -28.10 2.59
CA GLY A 29 -8.23 -27.49 3.38
C GLY A 29 -7.91 -26.17 4.08
N THR A 30 -8.31 -25.09 3.42
CA THR A 30 -9.05 -23.97 4.06
C THR A 30 -8.34 -23.18 5.16
N THR A 31 -7.49 -22.24 4.76
CA THR A 31 -7.26 -21.03 5.57
C THR A 31 -8.52 -20.16 5.46
N THR A 32 -9.32 -20.21 6.51
CA THR A 32 -10.46 -19.33 6.78
C THR A 32 -9.98 -17.89 6.73
N SER A 33 -10.13 -17.27 5.55
CA SER A 33 -10.01 -15.83 5.40
C SER A 33 -11.09 -15.16 6.27
N PRO A 34 -10.83 -13.97 6.83
CA PRO A 34 -11.88 -13.13 7.40
C PRO A 34 -13.04 -13.01 6.40
N PRO A 35 -14.30 -12.92 6.84
CA PRO A 35 -15.46 -12.99 5.97
C PRO A 35 -15.31 -11.98 4.83
N ALA A 36 -15.13 -12.50 3.61
CA ALA A 36 -15.13 -11.71 2.40
C ALA A 36 -16.50 -11.04 2.30
N VAL A 37 -16.49 -9.73 2.52
CA VAL A 37 -17.68 -8.88 2.40
C VAL A 37 -18.25 -9.04 1.00
N THR A 38 -19.49 -9.52 0.96
CA THR A 38 -20.34 -9.69 -0.21
C THR A 38 -20.46 -8.39 -1.01
N GLY A 39 -20.06 -8.41 -2.29
CA GLY A 39 -20.77 -7.61 -3.30
C GLY A 39 -20.01 -6.95 -4.46
N ASN A 40 -18.68 -7.05 -4.59
CA ASN A 40 -17.99 -6.39 -5.71
C ASN A 40 -17.22 -7.39 -6.59
N LYS A 41 -17.47 -7.35 -7.91
CA LYS A 41 -16.80 -8.23 -8.89
C LYS A 41 -15.46 -7.61 -9.28
N THR A 42 -14.37 -8.37 -9.17
CA THR A 42 -13.07 -7.96 -9.75
C THR A 42 -13.02 -8.36 -11.22
N VAL A 43 -12.56 -7.46 -12.09
CA VAL A 43 -12.31 -7.70 -13.51
C VAL A 43 -10.91 -7.22 -13.86
N THR A 44 -10.21 -7.93 -14.75
CA THR A 44 -8.91 -7.51 -15.28
C THR A 44 -9.09 -7.10 -16.74
N GLU A 45 -8.60 -5.93 -17.11
CA GLU A 45 -8.66 -5.39 -18.48
C GLU A 45 -7.32 -4.72 -18.80
N ASN A 46 -6.72 -5.05 -19.95
CA ASN A 46 -5.42 -4.53 -20.37
C ASN A 46 -4.31 -4.67 -19.30
N GLY A 47 -4.37 -5.73 -18.50
CA GLY A 47 -3.41 -5.98 -17.41
C GLY A 47 -3.69 -5.21 -16.11
N GLU A 48 -4.67 -4.30 -16.09
CA GLU A 48 -5.09 -3.60 -14.88
C GLU A 48 -6.30 -4.26 -14.22
N ALA A 49 -6.31 -4.32 -12.89
CA ALA A 49 -7.43 -4.84 -12.12
C ALA A 49 -8.39 -3.73 -11.71
N TYR A 50 -9.68 -4.01 -11.83
CA TYR A 50 -10.78 -3.11 -11.51
C TYR A 50 -11.79 -3.79 -10.60
N ILE A 51 -12.46 -2.99 -9.78
CA ILE A 51 -13.61 -3.37 -8.97
C ILE A 51 -14.85 -2.80 -9.64
N ILE A 52 -15.84 -3.66 -9.91
CA ILE A 52 -17.19 -3.24 -10.26
C ILE A 52 -17.99 -3.14 -8.97
N THR A 53 -18.41 -1.93 -8.63
CA THR A 53 -19.19 -1.65 -7.43
C THR A 53 -20.65 -2.07 -7.60
N LYS A 54 -21.42 -1.98 -6.51
CA LYS A 54 -22.87 -2.27 -6.55
C LYS A 54 -23.65 -1.30 -7.45
N SER A 55 -23.16 -0.06 -7.60
CA SER A 55 -23.73 0.92 -8.54
C SER A 55 -23.36 0.65 -10.00
N GLY A 56 -22.47 -0.31 -10.26
CA GLY A 56 -21.94 -0.62 -11.57
C GLY A 56 -20.71 0.21 -11.97
N LYS A 57 -20.20 1.07 -11.08
CA LYS A 57 -18.98 1.85 -11.34
C LYS A 57 -17.76 0.94 -11.41
N LYS A 58 -16.90 1.23 -12.39
CA LYS A 58 -15.62 0.57 -12.59
C LYS A 58 -14.53 1.43 -11.95
N ILE A 59 -13.96 0.96 -10.84
CA ILE A 59 -12.96 1.67 -10.05
C ILE A 59 -11.64 0.88 -10.08
N PRO A 60 -10.47 1.51 -10.31
CA PRO A 60 -9.18 0.83 -10.26
C PRO A 60 -8.98 0.13 -8.92
N LYS A 61 -8.55 -1.15 -8.92
CA LYS A 61 -8.41 -1.92 -7.68
C LYS A 61 -7.16 -1.50 -6.90
N ALA A 62 -7.37 -0.94 -5.72
CA ALA A 62 -6.29 -0.60 -4.80
C ALA A 62 -5.50 -1.83 -4.31
N GLU A 63 -4.24 -1.59 -3.97
CA GLU A 63 -3.37 -2.53 -3.27
C GLU A 63 -3.82 -2.73 -1.81
N LYS A 64 -3.24 -3.75 -1.16
CA LYS A 64 -3.44 -4.06 0.27
C LYS A 64 -4.88 -4.32 0.72
N GLY A 65 -5.83 -4.46 -0.21
CA GLY A 65 -7.23 -4.77 0.10
C GLY A 65 -7.99 -3.61 0.73
N ILE A 66 -7.56 -2.36 0.47
CA ILE A 66 -8.21 -1.16 0.98
C ILE A 66 -9.63 -1.05 0.39
N THR A 67 -10.59 -0.70 1.24
CA THR A 67 -12.00 -0.59 0.86
C THR A 67 -12.28 0.75 0.20
N ILE A 68 -13.24 0.77 -0.72
CA ILE A 68 -13.75 2.01 -1.31
C ILE A 68 -14.42 2.84 -0.20
N VAL A 69 -13.96 4.07 -0.02
CA VAL A 69 -14.52 5.06 0.91
C VAL A 69 -15.64 5.85 0.21
N SER A 70 -15.45 6.17 -1.07
CA SER A 70 -16.41 6.90 -1.90
C SER A 70 -16.38 6.36 -3.33
N GLU A 71 -17.53 5.94 -3.85
CA GLU A 71 -17.64 5.58 -5.28
C GLU A 71 -17.65 6.81 -6.20
N GLU A 72 -17.93 7.98 -5.65
CA GLU A 72 -17.86 9.27 -6.35
C GLU A 72 -16.45 9.86 -6.38
N GLY A 73 -15.53 9.31 -5.57
CA GLY A 73 -14.20 9.88 -5.40
C GLY A 73 -14.22 11.14 -4.53
N TRP A 74 -13.24 12.01 -4.78
CA TRP A 74 -13.10 13.30 -4.09
C TRP A 74 -13.92 14.37 -4.77
N THR A 75 -14.23 15.45 -4.04
CA THR A 75 -14.89 16.60 -4.67
C THR A 75 -13.94 17.31 -5.64
N ALA A 76 -14.47 18.06 -6.60
CA ALA A 76 -13.65 18.83 -7.53
C ALA A 76 -12.69 19.79 -6.80
N LYS A 77 -13.14 20.37 -5.67
CA LYS A 77 -12.32 21.26 -4.83
C LYS A 77 -11.18 20.52 -4.16
N ASP A 78 -11.43 19.32 -3.64
CA ASP A 78 -10.38 18.49 -3.03
C ASP A 78 -9.36 18.03 -4.08
N MET A 79 -9.85 17.65 -5.26
CA MET A 79 -8.99 17.28 -6.40
C MET A 79 -8.11 18.45 -6.85
N GLU A 80 -8.65 19.66 -6.97
CA GLU A 80 -7.89 20.85 -7.35
C GLU A 80 -6.80 21.17 -6.32
N PHE A 81 -7.15 21.17 -5.03
CA PHE A 81 -6.22 21.43 -3.95
C PHE A 81 -5.07 20.40 -3.92
N HIS A 82 -5.39 19.11 -4.05
CA HIS A 82 -4.39 18.07 -4.02
C HIS A 82 -3.58 17.93 -5.31
N LEU A 83 -4.14 18.33 -6.45
CA LEU A 83 -3.39 18.43 -7.69
C LEU A 83 -2.29 19.49 -7.60
N GLN A 84 -2.58 20.64 -6.98
CA GLN A 84 -1.56 21.66 -6.74
C GLN A 84 -0.48 21.14 -5.79
N TYR A 85 -0.87 20.60 -4.63
CA TYR A 85 0.08 20.07 -3.65
C TYR A 85 0.96 18.95 -4.22
N CYS A 86 0.38 18.03 -5.00
CA CYS A 86 1.14 16.97 -5.64
C CYS A 86 2.20 17.51 -6.61
N GLN A 87 1.87 18.53 -7.41
CA GLN A 87 2.83 19.15 -8.32
C GLN A 87 3.96 19.85 -7.57
N GLU A 88 3.65 20.52 -6.45
CA GLU A 88 4.64 21.13 -5.57
C GLU A 88 5.64 20.10 -5.02
N MET A 89 5.17 18.90 -4.66
CA MET A 89 6.03 17.81 -4.18
C MET A 89 6.98 17.25 -5.25
N LEU A 90 6.66 17.42 -6.53
CA LEU A 90 7.50 17.02 -7.67
C LEU A 90 8.34 18.16 -8.23
N GLN A 91 8.27 19.37 -7.66
CA GLN A 91 9.12 20.47 -8.07
C GLN A 91 10.59 20.09 -7.92
N GLY A 92 11.35 20.19 -9.01
CA GLY A 92 12.76 19.80 -9.07
C GLY A 92 13.03 18.44 -9.71
N ASN A 93 12.00 17.61 -9.94
CA ASN A 93 12.14 16.44 -10.80
C ASN A 93 11.90 16.84 -12.26
N ASN A 94 13.00 17.03 -13.01
CA ASN A 94 12.91 17.50 -14.39
C ASN A 94 12.47 16.40 -15.37
N ASP A 95 12.66 15.12 -15.00
CA ASP A 95 12.43 13.96 -15.86
C ASP A 95 10.97 13.49 -15.86
N VAL A 96 10.14 14.07 -14.98
CA VAL A 96 8.72 13.72 -14.82
C VAL A 96 7.84 14.94 -15.15
N ASP A 97 6.81 14.72 -15.96
CA ASP A 97 5.69 15.65 -16.08
C ASP A 97 4.84 15.55 -14.81
N ALA A 98 5.05 16.50 -13.89
CA ALA A 98 4.35 16.55 -12.62
C ALA A 98 2.82 16.56 -12.78
N LEU A 99 2.30 17.26 -13.79
CA LEU A 99 0.86 17.32 -14.02
C LEU A 99 0.32 15.96 -14.48
N ALA A 100 1.03 15.29 -15.39
CA ALA A 100 0.67 13.96 -15.87
C ALA A 100 0.70 12.92 -14.73
N PHE A 101 1.76 12.93 -13.92
CA PHE A 101 1.87 12.04 -12.75
C PHE A 101 0.72 12.29 -11.77
N CYS A 102 0.52 13.55 -11.36
CA CYS A 102 -0.45 13.87 -10.32
C CYS A 102 -1.88 13.56 -10.75
N LYS A 103 -2.24 13.84 -12.01
CA LYS A 103 -3.54 13.42 -12.55
C LYS A 103 -3.70 11.90 -12.51
N CYS A 104 -2.69 11.16 -12.96
CA CYS A 104 -2.73 9.70 -12.96
C CYS A 104 -2.92 9.13 -11.55
N PHE A 105 -2.15 9.61 -10.58
CA PHE A 105 -2.15 9.04 -9.24
C PHE A 105 -3.42 9.42 -8.46
N LEU A 106 -3.79 10.71 -8.47
CA LEU A 106 -4.97 11.21 -7.77
C LEU A 106 -6.27 10.58 -8.29
N ASP A 107 -6.38 10.37 -9.61
CA ASP A 107 -7.55 9.73 -10.22
C ASP A 107 -7.80 8.31 -9.70
N LYS A 108 -6.73 7.58 -9.33
CA LYS A 108 -6.83 6.23 -8.78
C LYS A 108 -7.14 6.22 -7.28
N ILE A 109 -6.48 7.07 -6.49
CA ILE A 109 -6.58 7.02 -5.02
C ILE A 109 -7.83 7.69 -4.45
N GLN A 110 -8.47 8.60 -5.19
CA GLN A 110 -9.62 9.40 -4.72
C GLN A 110 -10.80 8.56 -4.19
N TYR A 111 -10.91 7.30 -4.59
CA TYR A 111 -11.98 6.39 -4.17
C TYR A 111 -11.70 5.71 -2.82
N TYR A 112 -10.43 5.64 -2.40
CA TYR A 112 -9.96 4.77 -1.33
C TYR A 112 -9.47 5.52 -0.09
N TYR A 113 -9.05 6.77 -0.26
CA TYR A 113 -8.47 7.57 0.81
C TYR A 113 -9.35 8.79 1.06
N GLN A 114 -9.41 9.26 2.31
CA GLN A 114 -9.85 10.64 2.53
C GLN A 114 -8.73 11.60 2.07
N PRO A 115 -9.07 12.82 1.62
CA PRO A 115 -8.10 13.83 1.18
C PRO A 115 -6.88 14.00 2.12
N ILE A 116 -7.14 13.99 3.43
CA ILE A 116 -6.12 14.12 4.48
C ILE A 116 -5.06 13.00 4.50
N TYR A 117 -5.33 11.85 3.87
CA TYR A 117 -4.44 10.68 3.84
C TYR A 117 -3.71 10.50 2.49
N LEU A 118 -3.58 11.57 1.70
CA LEU A 118 -2.87 11.56 0.43
C LEU A 118 -1.42 11.06 0.57
N ARG A 119 -0.75 11.40 1.68
CA ARG A 119 0.65 11.03 1.87
C ARG A 119 0.81 9.51 2.02
N GLU A 120 -0.04 8.92 2.84
CA GLU A 120 -0.09 7.48 3.10
C GLU A 120 -0.40 6.70 1.82
N ALA A 121 -1.22 7.27 0.93
CA ALA A 121 -1.53 6.65 -0.35
C ALA A 121 -0.27 6.41 -1.21
N TYR A 122 0.74 7.29 -1.17
CA TYR A 122 1.99 7.09 -1.91
C TYR A 122 2.79 5.87 -1.43
N ASP A 123 2.76 5.60 -0.13
CA ASP A 123 3.45 4.47 0.50
C ASP A 123 2.66 3.15 0.36
N ASP A 124 1.35 3.27 0.23
CA ASP A 124 0.46 2.12 0.10
C ASP A 124 0.26 1.63 -1.33
N GLN A 125 0.24 2.55 -2.30
CA GLN A 125 -0.08 2.29 -3.70
C GLN A 125 1.16 2.38 -4.58
N ILE A 126 2.21 1.63 -4.21
CA ILE A 126 3.52 1.63 -4.86
C ILE A 126 3.40 1.32 -6.36
N LYS A 127 2.52 0.39 -6.76
CA LYS A 127 2.33 0.04 -8.17
C LYS A 127 1.71 1.18 -8.95
N TRP A 128 0.72 1.86 -8.39
CA TRP A 128 0.13 3.03 -9.05
C TRP A 128 1.13 4.17 -9.11
N ASN A 129 1.91 4.39 -8.05
CA ASN A 129 2.96 5.40 -8.02
C ASN A 129 3.98 5.14 -9.14
N ALA A 130 4.56 3.93 -9.21
CA ALA A 130 5.51 3.54 -10.24
C ALA A 130 4.92 3.64 -11.66
N ALA A 131 3.70 3.11 -11.88
CA ALA A 131 3.04 3.17 -13.18
C ALA A 131 2.73 4.61 -13.62
N CYS A 132 2.33 5.47 -12.69
CA CYS A 132 2.10 6.88 -12.98
C CYS A 132 3.39 7.66 -13.22
N ILE A 133 4.50 7.29 -12.58
CA ILE A 133 5.83 7.85 -12.90
C ILE A 133 6.22 7.45 -14.32
N GLU A 134 6.12 6.16 -14.66
CA GLU A 134 6.46 5.63 -15.99
C GLU A 134 5.64 6.32 -17.09
N ALA A 135 4.33 6.46 -16.89
CA ALA A 135 3.45 7.15 -17.82
C ALA A 135 3.70 8.66 -17.93
N ALA A 136 4.44 9.25 -16.99
CA ALA A 136 4.73 10.67 -16.91
C ALA A 136 6.20 11.02 -17.23
N GLN A 137 7.01 10.07 -17.70
CA GLN A 137 8.38 10.34 -18.14
C GLN A 137 8.37 11.26 -19.37
N LYS A 138 9.30 12.23 -19.40
CA LYS A 138 9.48 13.16 -20.52
C LYS A 138 10.48 12.67 -21.56
#